data_AF-A0A0H5Q119-F1
#
_entry.id   AF-A0A0H5Q119-F1
#
_cell.length_a   1.000
_cell.length_b   1.000
_cell.length_c   1.000
_cell.angle_alpha   90.00
_cell.angle_beta   90.00
_cell.angle_gamma   90.00
#
_symmetry.space_group_name_H-M   'P 1'
#
loop_
_entity.id
_entity.type
_entity.pdbx_description
1 polymer ?
#
loop_
_entity_poly.entity_id
_entity_poly.type
_entity_poly.pdbx_seq_one_letter_code
_entity_poly.pdbx_strand_id
1 'polypeptide(L)'
;MKYVACCSFGKDSLATVILAKRHNEPLDAVVYARVMYDKNRSAELPEHEDFIVNTAIPKLKSWGIETIVVDSPKTFLDCFYRVRSRGENVGKIVGFPIPNRCEVQRDCKLPSFKLVDGMFDPNNTTWYVGIAIDEQKRLARLEGTSKVSLLAKYGYTEEMAAELCKEEGLYSPIYSYTKRGGCFFCPNASESETLSQG
;
A
#
# COMPACT_ATOMS: atom_id res chain seq x y z
N MET A 1 -18.19 -16.11 -2.96
CA MET A 1 -17.56 -15.00 -2.21
C MET A 1 -16.06 -15.15 -2.27
N LYS A 2 -15.35 -14.11 -2.69
CA LYS A 2 -13.89 -14.00 -2.70
C LYS A 2 -13.42 -13.12 -1.55
N TYR A 3 -12.26 -13.44 -1.00
CA TYR A 3 -11.64 -12.69 0.10
C TYR A 3 -10.24 -12.27 -0.32
N VAL A 4 -10.02 -10.96 -0.42
CA VAL A 4 -8.80 -10.40 -0.99
C VAL A 4 -8.23 -9.36 -0.04
N ALA A 5 -6.93 -9.44 0.25
CA ALA A 5 -6.27 -8.43 1.07
C ALA A 5 -5.59 -7.37 0.21
N CYS A 6 -5.89 -6.09 0.48
CA CYS A 6 -5.12 -4.96 -0.06
C CYS A 6 -3.82 -4.84 0.73
N CYS A 7 -2.68 -5.19 0.14
CA CYS A 7 -1.40 -5.19 0.81
C CYS A 7 -0.43 -4.23 0.14
N SER A 8 0.00 -3.21 0.87
CA SER A 8 1.11 -2.34 0.45
C SER A 8 2.44 -2.82 1.03
N PHE A 9 2.48 -4.03 1.59
CA PHE A 9 3.62 -4.61 2.31
C PHE A 9 4.13 -3.79 3.51
N GLY A 10 3.33 -2.83 3.99
CA GLY A 10 3.56 -2.17 5.27
C GLY A 10 3.08 -3.05 6.43
N LYS A 11 3.58 -2.75 7.64
CA LYS A 11 3.31 -3.47 8.90
C LYS A 11 1.82 -3.83 9.10
N ASP A 12 0.89 -2.88 8.96
CA ASP A 12 -0.54 -3.12 9.23
C ASP A 12 -1.16 -4.05 8.17
N SER A 13 -0.75 -3.86 6.91
CA SER A 13 -1.26 -4.64 5.79
C SER A 13 -0.70 -6.08 5.76
N LEU A 14 0.55 -6.28 6.19
CA LEU A 14 1.14 -7.60 6.36
C LEU A 14 0.58 -8.32 7.59
N ALA A 15 0.42 -7.61 8.71
CA ALA A 15 -0.23 -8.13 9.91
C ALA A 15 -1.66 -8.63 9.60
N THR A 16 -2.39 -7.93 8.73
CA THR A 16 -3.71 -8.39 8.24
C THR A 16 -3.62 -9.76 7.56
N VAL A 17 -2.64 -9.98 6.68
CA VAL A 17 -2.41 -11.27 6.00
C VAL A 17 -1.98 -12.36 6.99
N ILE A 18 -1.11 -12.02 7.95
CA ILE A 18 -0.66 -12.92 9.01
C ILE A 18 -1.85 -13.35 9.86
N LEU A 19 -2.73 -12.43 10.26
CA LEU A 19 -3.93 -12.73 11.05
C LEU A 19 -4.90 -13.59 10.27
N ALA A 20 -5.08 -13.34 8.97
CA ALA A 20 -5.92 -14.19 8.13
C ALA A 20 -5.43 -15.65 8.18
N LYS A 21 -4.12 -15.87 8.05
CA LYS A 21 -3.51 -17.19 8.20
C LYS A 21 -3.67 -17.76 9.62
N ARG A 22 -3.30 -17.01 10.66
CA ARG A 22 -3.31 -17.49 12.07
C ARG A 22 -4.70 -17.92 12.53
N HIS A 23 -5.75 -17.24 12.04
CA HIS A 23 -7.13 -17.52 12.41
C HIS A 23 -7.90 -18.37 11.38
N ASN A 24 -7.23 -18.88 10.34
CA ASN A 24 -7.86 -19.59 9.23
C ASN A 24 -9.03 -18.80 8.59
N GLU A 25 -8.89 -17.47 8.49
CA GLU A 25 -9.82 -16.67 7.71
C GLU A 25 -9.66 -17.02 6.23
N PRO A 26 -10.76 -16.99 5.45
CA PRO A 26 -10.67 -17.19 4.02
C PRO A 26 -9.83 -16.08 3.39
N LEU A 27 -8.83 -16.44 2.59
CA LEU A 27 -7.99 -15.50 1.85
C LEU A 27 -7.61 -16.12 0.52
N ASP A 28 -8.23 -15.63 -0.56
CA ASP A 28 -7.98 -16.12 -1.92
C ASP A 28 -6.71 -15.52 -2.52
N ALA A 29 -6.45 -14.23 -2.27
CA ALA A 29 -5.29 -13.53 -2.83
C ALA A 29 -4.91 -12.29 -2.03
N VAL A 30 -3.67 -11.86 -2.22
CA VAL A 30 -3.16 -10.56 -1.83
C VAL A 30 -2.99 -9.70 -3.07
N VAL A 31 -3.48 -8.47 -3.04
CA VAL A 31 -3.31 -7.50 -4.13
C VAL A 31 -2.34 -6.41 -3.69
N TYR A 32 -1.28 -6.23 -4.49
CA TYR A 32 -0.32 -5.15 -4.35
C TYR A 32 -0.43 -4.17 -5.51
N ALA A 33 -0.97 -2.98 -5.22
CA ALA A 33 -1.02 -1.87 -6.16
C ALA A 33 0.30 -1.10 -6.13
N ARG A 34 1.25 -1.52 -6.97
CA ARG A 34 2.60 -0.94 -7.04
C ARG A 34 2.57 0.38 -7.79
N VAL A 35 3.18 1.40 -7.19
CA VAL A 35 3.38 2.70 -7.84
C VAL A 35 4.72 2.67 -8.55
N MET A 36 4.72 2.90 -9.85
CA MET A 36 5.92 2.91 -10.66
C MET A 36 6.52 4.32 -10.72
N TYR A 37 7.83 4.44 -10.52
CA TYR A 37 8.57 5.69 -10.73
C TYR A 37 8.67 5.99 -12.23
N ASP A 38 9.14 5.01 -12.99
CA ASP A 38 9.18 4.99 -14.46
C ASP A 38 8.80 3.60 -14.97
N LYS A 39 9.00 3.31 -16.26
CA LYS A 39 8.61 2.02 -16.86
C LYS A 39 9.33 0.80 -16.29
N ASN A 40 10.47 0.99 -15.62
CA ASN A 40 11.36 -0.08 -15.17
C ASN A 40 11.54 -0.11 -13.65
N ARG A 41 11.27 1.00 -12.96
CA ARG A 41 11.56 1.16 -11.53
C ARG A 41 10.31 1.44 -10.72
N SER A 42 10.18 0.75 -9.59
CA SER A 42 9.21 1.04 -8.55
C SER A 42 9.48 2.40 -7.92
N ALA A 43 8.44 3.04 -7.38
CA ALA A 43 8.55 4.26 -6.59
C ALA A 43 8.75 3.98 -5.10
N GLU A 44 8.80 2.71 -4.67
CA GLU A 44 9.14 2.34 -3.29
C GLU A 44 10.59 2.72 -2.95
N LEU A 45 10.89 2.81 -1.65
CA LEU A 45 12.27 2.80 -1.16
C LEU A 45 12.99 1.53 -1.66
N PRO A 46 14.24 1.61 -2.15
CA PRO A 46 14.95 0.43 -2.66
C PRO A 46 15.01 -0.74 -1.67
N GLU A 47 15.24 -0.45 -0.39
CA GLU A 47 15.27 -1.46 0.68
C GLU A 47 13.89 -2.07 0.93
N HIS A 48 12.81 -1.32 0.69
CA HIS A 48 11.46 -1.84 0.77
C HIS A 48 11.10 -2.69 -0.43
N GLU A 49 11.45 -2.27 -1.65
CA GLU A 49 11.23 -3.07 -2.86
C GLU A 49 11.97 -4.41 -2.76
N ASP A 50 13.23 -4.39 -2.31
CA ASP A 50 14.01 -5.61 -2.09
C ASP A 50 13.33 -6.53 -1.06
N PHE A 51 12.89 -5.97 0.08
CA PHE A 51 12.11 -6.72 1.07
C PHE A 51 10.83 -7.31 0.47
N ILE A 52 10.07 -6.57 -0.33
CA ILE A 52 8.83 -7.04 -0.96
C ILE A 52 9.11 -8.22 -1.88
N VAL A 53 10.04 -8.04 -2.83
CA VAL A 53 10.31 -8.98 -3.91
C VAL A 53 11.03 -10.23 -3.40
N ASN A 54 12.02 -10.06 -2.53
CA ASN A 54 12.92 -11.14 -2.12
C ASN A 54 12.55 -11.78 -0.78
N THR A 55 11.73 -11.13 0.05
CA THR A 55 11.33 -11.66 1.37
C THR A 55 9.82 -11.87 1.48
N ALA A 56 9.02 -10.81 1.35
CA ALA A 56 7.60 -10.86 1.68
C ALA A 56 6.78 -11.71 0.71
N ILE A 57 6.89 -11.46 -0.60
CA ILE A 57 6.16 -12.25 -1.62
C ILE A 57 6.55 -13.74 -1.56
N PRO A 58 7.85 -14.12 -1.52
CA PRO A 58 8.23 -15.52 -1.36
C PRO A 58 7.68 -16.17 -0.09
N LYS A 59 7.67 -15.44 1.04
CA LYS A 59 7.10 -15.94 2.30
C LYS A 59 5.60 -16.19 2.17
N LEU A 60 4.83 -15.26 1.61
CA LEU A 60 3.39 -15.44 1.38
C LEU A 60 3.13 -16.64 0.44
N LYS A 61 3.91 -16.76 -0.63
CA LYS A 61 3.84 -17.90 -1.55
C LYS A 61 4.11 -19.23 -0.84
N SER A 62 5.07 -19.27 0.10
CA SER A 62 5.35 -20.47 0.91
C SER A 62 4.19 -20.86 1.83
N TRP A 63 3.30 -19.91 2.14
CA TRP A 63 2.04 -20.15 2.88
C TRP A 63 0.87 -20.53 1.96
N GLY A 64 1.12 -20.67 0.65
CA GLY A 64 0.07 -20.94 -0.33
C GLY A 64 -0.77 -19.71 -0.71
N ILE A 65 -0.33 -18.50 -0.36
CA ILE A 65 -1.05 -17.25 -0.64
C ILE A 65 -0.49 -16.63 -1.91
N GLU A 66 -1.35 -16.46 -2.93
CA GLU A 66 -0.98 -15.80 -4.18
C GLU A 66 -0.92 -14.28 -4.00
N THR A 67 0.10 -13.64 -4.60
CA THR A 67 0.21 -12.18 -4.68
C THR A 67 -0.01 -11.72 -6.12
N ILE A 68 -1.03 -10.90 -6.33
CA ILE A 68 -1.33 -10.23 -7.59
C ILE A 68 -0.72 -8.83 -7.54
N VAL A 69 0.29 -8.59 -8.38
CA VAL A 69 0.93 -7.27 -8.51
C VAL A 69 0.26 -6.51 -9.65
N VAL A 70 -0.24 -5.31 -9.35
CA VAL A 70 -0.90 -4.43 -10.31
C VAL A 70 -0.15 -3.12 -10.40
N ASP A 71 0.49 -2.90 -11.53
CA ASP A 71 1.15 -1.64 -11.84
C ASP A 71 0.13 -0.63 -12.38
N SER A 72 0.27 0.62 -11.94
CA SER A 72 -0.52 1.69 -12.52
C SER A 72 -0.15 1.91 -13.99
N PRO A 73 -1.12 2.20 -14.88
CA PRO A 73 -0.81 2.58 -16.26
C PRO A 73 -0.02 3.89 -16.37
N LYS A 74 0.02 4.69 -15.30
CA LYS A 74 0.81 5.92 -15.23
C LYS A 74 1.91 5.78 -14.19
N THR A 75 3.08 6.26 -14.57
CA THR A 75 4.25 6.37 -13.69
C THR A 75 4.28 7.72 -12.97
N PHE A 76 5.13 7.81 -11.97
CA PHE A 76 5.44 9.05 -11.27
C PHE A 76 5.97 10.12 -12.24
N LEU A 77 6.86 9.73 -13.16
CA LEU A 77 7.36 10.63 -14.20
C LEU A 77 6.27 11.10 -15.16
N ASP A 78 5.29 10.25 -15.50
CA ASP A 78 4.14 10.68 -16.31
C ASP A 78 3.33 11.76 -15.61
N CYS A 79 3.22 11.71 -14.28
CA CYS A 79 2.54 12.75 -13.52
C CYS A 79 3.31 14.08 -13.56
N PHE A 80 4.64 14.00 -13.48
CA PHE A 80 5.49 15.19 -13.35
C PHE A 80 5.68 15.89 -14.67
N TYR A 81 5.96 15.13 -15.72
CA TYR A 81 6.18 15.63 -17.07
C TYR A 81 4.89 15.87 -17.83
N ARG A 82 3.72 15.60 -17.24
CA ARG A 82 2.43 15.97 -17.83
C ARG A 82 2.41 17.46 -18.16
N VAL A 83 2.03 17.76 -19.39
CA VAL A 83 1.77 19.14 -19.84
C VAL A 83 0.37 19.54 -19.44
N ARG A 84 0.23 20.72 -18.82
CA ARG A 84 -1.07 21.26 -18.43
C ARG A 84 -1.89 21.62 -19.67
N SER A 85 -3.12 21.11 -19.71
CA SER A 85 -4.06 21.32 -20.82
C SER A 85 -5.17 22.33 -20.53
N ARG A 86 -5.24 22.87 -19.30
CA ARG A 86 -6.27 23.83 -18.87
C ARG A 86 -5.70 24.87 -17.88
N GLY A 87 -6.32 26.06 -17.85
CA GLY A 87 -6.01 27.15 -16.92
C GLY A 87 -4.86 28.07 -17.38
N GLU A 88 -4.38 28.93 -16.49
CA GLU A 88 -3.38 29.96 -16.79
C GLU A 88 -1.98 29.41 -17.10
N ASN A 89 -1.72 28.14 -16.75
CA ASN A 89 -0.43 27.48 -16.93
C ASN A 89 -0.43 26.46 -18.08
N VAL A 90 -1.33 26.59 -19.06
CA VAL A 90 -1.36 25.75 -20.27
C VAL A 90 0.00 25.72 -20.96
N GLY A 91 0.40 24.54 -21.43
CA GLY A 91 1.69 24.33 -22.10
C GLY A 91 2.88 24.15 -21.16
N LYS A 92 2.74 24.44 -19.85
CA LYS A 92 3.78 24.19 -18.86
C LYS A 92 3.69 22.78 -18.29
N ILE A 93 4.85 22.26 -17.88
CA ILE A 93 4.98 20.98 -17.15
C ILE A 93 4.39 21.13 -15.74
N VAL A 94 3.72 20.09 -15.22
CA VAL A 94 3.13 20.08 -13.87
C VAL A 94 4.19 20.24 -12.80
N GLY A 95 5.31 19.52 -12.94
CA GLY A 95 6.43 19.54 -12.01
C GLY A 95 6.21 18.64 -10.79
N PHE A 96 7.11 18.76 -9.82
CA PHE A 96 7.07 17.99 -8.58
C PHE A 96 5.86 18.38 -7.71
N PRO A 97 5.17 17.43 -7.05
CA PRO A 97 4.02 17.69 -6.22
C PRO A 97 4.39 18.47 -4.97
N ILE A 98 3.49 19.37 -4.58
CA ILE A 98 3.61 20.15 -3.35
C ILE A 98 3.08 19.28 -2.18
N PRO A 99 3.67 19.39 -0.97
CA PRO A 99 3.12 18.76 0.23
C PRO A 99 1.61 19.00 0.37
N ASN A 100 0.87 17.98 0.80
CA ASN A 100 -0.59 17.94 0.91
C ASN A 100 -1.38 18.11 -0.39
N ARG A 101 -0.72 18.22 -1.56
CA ARG A 101 -1.34 18.30 -2.89
C ARG A 101 -0.78 17.26 -3.85
N CYS A 102 -0.35 16.11 -3.33
CA CYS A 102 0.22 15.04 -4.12
C CYS A 102 -0.84 14.39 -5.03
N GLU A 103 -0.76 14.69 -6.33
CA GLU A 103 -1.68 14.13 -7.34
C GLU A 103 -1.38 12.67 -7.70
N VAL A 104 -0.21 12.16 -7.30
CA VAL A 104 0.23 10.77 -7.57
C VAL A 104 -0.73 9.76 -6.94
N GLN A 105 -1.31 10.04 -5.78
CA GLN A 105 -2.35 9.18 -5.20
C GLN A 105 -3.55 9.03 -6.14
N ARG A 106 -3.99 10.14 -6.75
CA ARG A 106 -5.13 10.16 -7.69
C ARG A 106 -4.76 9.52 -9.02
N ASP A 107 -3.56 9.82 -9.53
CA ASP A 107 -3.17 9.52 -10.90
C ASP A 107 -2.50 8.15 -11.04
N CYS A 108 -1.88 7.63 -9.97
CA CYS A 108 -1.21 6.33 -9.95
C CYS A 108 -1.96 5.29 -9.13
N LYS A 109 -2.39 5.59 -7.89
CA LYS A 109 -2.99 4.56 -6.99
C LYS A 109 -4.45 4.24 -7.29
N LEU A 110 -5.30 5.24 -7.51
CA LEU A 110 -6.72 4.98 -7.82
C LEU A 110 -6.93 4.15 -9.11
N PRO A 111 -6.18 4.39 -10.20
CA PRO A 111 -6.32 3.58 -11.41
C PRO A 111 -5.92 2.11 -11.21
N SER A 112 -4.90 1.82 -10.39
CA SER A 112 -4.53 0.43 -10.08
C SER A 112 -5.68 -0.30 -9.37
N PHE A 113 -6.38 0.37 -8.44
CA PHE A 113 -7.57 -0.22 -7.83
C PHE A 113 -8.72 -0.44 -8.82
N LYS A 114 -8.90 0.42 -9.83
CA LYS A 114 -9.90 0.17 -10.89
C LYS A 114 -9.56 -1.06 -11.75
N LEU A 115 -8.28 -1.32 -11.99
CA LEU A 115 -7.85 -2.54 -12.67
C LEU A 115 -8.19 -3.77 -11.84
N VAL A 116 -7.95 -3.69 -10.53
CA VAL A 116 -8.30 -4.72 -9.55
C VAL A 116 -9.81 -4.93 -9.46
N ASP A 117 -10.62 -3.86 -9.46
CA ASP A 117 -12.09 -3.96 -9.48
C ASP A 117 -12.61 -4.68 -10.74
N GLY A 118 -11.84 -4.64 -11.85
CA GLY A 118 -12.15 -5.45 -13.04
C GLY A 118 -11.82 -6.94 -12.89
N MET A 119 -10.98 -7.31 -11.92
CA MET A 119 -10.58 -8.71 -11.66
C MET A 119 -11.53 -9.42 -10.69
N PHE A 120 -12.25 -8.66 -9.85
CA PHE A 120 -13.07 -9.21 -8.78
C PHE A 120 -14.48 -8.62 -8.81
N ASP A 121 -15.50 -9.46 -8.68
CA ASP A 121 -16.89 -8.99 -8.61
C ASP A 121 -17.12 -8.19 -7.32
N PRO A 122 -17.43 -6.88 -7.40
CA PRO A 122 -17.58 -6.03 -6.23
C PRO A 122 -18.75 -6.44 -5.33
N ASN A 123 -19.75 -7.16 -5.86
CA ASN A 123 -20.89 -7.65 -5.08
C ASN A 123 -20.60 -8.99 -4.38
N ASN A 124 -19.48 -9.63 -4.71
CA ASN A 124 -19.13 -10.97 -4.24
C ASN A 124 -17.70 -11.05 -3.72
N THR A 125 -17.11 -9.91 -3.34
CA THR A 125 -15.74 -9.80 -2.83
C THR A 125 -15.70 -9.01 -1.53
N THR A 126 -15.10 -9.62 -0.50
CA THR A 126 -14.74 -8.95 0.76
C THR A 126 -13.28 -8.53 0.72
N TRP A 127 -13.03 -7.28 1.05
CA TRP A 127 -11.70 -6.67 1.01
C TRP A 127 -11.11 -6.53 2.39
N TYR A 128 -10.02 -7.22 2.68
CA TYR A 128 -9.26 -6.99 3.91
C TYR A 128 -8.35 -5.78 3.76
N VAL A 129 -8.39 -4.89 4.76
CA VAL A 129 -7.59 -3.67 4.83
C VAL A 129 -6.81 -3.59 6.14
N GLY A 130 -5.56 -3.13 6.07
CA GLY A 130 -4.74 -2.85 7.25
C GLY A 130 -5.13 -1.54 7.91
N ILE A 131 -6.10 -1.59 8.82
CA ILE A 131 -6.52 -0.46 9.67
C ILE A 131 -6.62 -0.96 11.10
N ALA A 132 -5.78 -0.47 12.01
CA ALA A 132 -5.73 -0.97 13.37
C ALA A 132 -6.92 -0.51 14.23
N ILE A 133 -7.12 -1.14 15.40
CA ILE A 133 -8.23 -0.83 16.30
C ILE A 133 -8.14 0.58 16.90
N ASP A 134 -6.94 1.13 17.04
CA ASP A 134 -6.68 2.49 17.52
C ASP A 134 -6.92 3.57 16.44
N GLU A 135 -7.20 3.19 15.20
CA GLU A 135 -7.47 4.09 14.07
C GLU A 135 -8.98 4.36 13.86
N GLN A 136 -9.69 4.71 14.93
CA GLN A 136 -11.17 4.83 14.96
C GLN A 136 -11.76 5.68 13.81
N LYS A 137 -11.13 6.81 13.46
CA LYS A 137 -11.58 7.67 12.35
C LYS A 137 -11.50 7.00 10.98
N ARG A 138 -10.55 6.08 10.79
CA ARG A 138 -10.41 5.31 9.56
C ARG A 138 -11.37 4.12 9.55
N LEU A 139 -11.61 3.48 10.69
CA LEU A 139 -12.57 2.38 10.84
C LEU A 139 -14.01 2.81 10.54
N ALA A 140 -14.44 3.99 11.02
CA ALA A 140 -15.76 4.53 10.72
C ALA A 140 -16.03 4.69 9.20
N ARG A 141 -14.98 4.79 8.37
CA ARG A 141 -15.11 4.88 6.90
C ARG A 141 -15.36 3.52 6.23
N LEU A 142 -15.29 2.42 6.99
CA LEU A 142 -15.56 1.07 6.48
C LEU A 142 -17.05 0.71 6.59
N GLU A 143 -17.81 1.41 7.43
CA GLU A 143 -19.24 1.18 7.61
C GLU A 143 -19.99 1.31 6.26
N GLY A 144 -20.82 0.31 5.95
CA GLY A 144 -21.56 0.27 4.68
C GLY A 144 -20.71 -0.10 3.45
N THR A 145 -19.46 -0.54 3.62
CA THR A 145 -18.59 -1.01 2.53
C THR A 145 -18.34 -2.52 2.62
N SER A 146 -17.83 -3.13 1.54
CA SER A 146 -17.38 -4.54 1.53
C SER A 146 -15.99 -4.75 2.17
N LYS A 147 -15.46 -3.74 2.87
CA LYS A 147 -14.12 -3.76 3.46
C LYS A 147 -14.19 -4.16 4.94
N VAL A 148 -13.24 -4.98 5.36
CA VAL A 148 -13.12 -5.50 6.72
C VAL A 148 -11.69 -5.28 7.21
N SER A 149 -11.53 -4.82 8.44
CA SER A 149 -10.23 -4.84 9.11
C SER A 149 -10.13 -6.06 10.02
N LEU A 150 -9.20 -6.96 9.72
CA LEU A 150 -8.87 -8.07 10.63
C LEU A 150 -8.14 -7.59 11.87
N LEU A 151 -7.34 -6.52 11.77
CA LEU A 151 -6.69 -5.93 12.94
C LEU A 151 -7.73 -5.46 13.95
N ALA A 152 -8.76 -4.73 13.51
CA ALA A 152 -9.84 -4.30 14.39
C ALA A 152 -10.68 -5.47 14.90
N LYS A 153 -10.98 -6.46 14.03
CA LYS A 153 -11.72 -7.68 14.40
C LYS A 153 -11.05 -8.45 15.56
N TYR A 154 -9.73 -8.50 15.58
CA TYR A 154 -8.94 -9.24 16.59
C TYR A 154 -8.28 -8.35 17.65
N GLY A 155 -8.60 -7.05 17.69
CA GLY A 155 -8.11 -6.15 18.74
C GLY A 155 -6.65 -5.73 18.63
N TYR A 156 -6.07 -5.71 17.43
CA TYR A 156 -4.69 -5.31 17.19
C TYR A 156 -4.56 -3.80 16.99
N THR A 157 -3.65 -3.17 17.74
CA THR A 157 -3.15 -1.81 17.50
C THR A 157 -2.07 -1.79 16.41
N GLU A 158 -1.68 -0.60 15.93
CA GLU A 158 -0.54 -0.47 15.00
C GLU A 158 0.77 -1.04 15.58
N GLU A 159 0.98 -0.89 16.89
CA GLU A 159 2.16 -1.42 17.57
C GLU A 159 2.14 -2.95 17.60
N MET A 160 1.01 -3.55 17.94
CA MET A 160 0.85 -5.01 17.91
C MET A 160 1.02 -5.55 16.48
N ALA A 161 0.54 -4.83 15.46
CA ALA A 161 0.76 -5.20 14.06
C ALA A 161 2.25 -5.20 13.70
N ALA A 162 3.02 -4.24 14.21
CA ALA A 162 4.47 -4.17 14.01
C ALA A 162 5.19 -5.37 14.66
N GLU A 163 4.89 -5.67 15.92
CA GLU A 163 5.48 -6.81 16.62
C GLU A 163 5.13 -8.14 15.95
N LEU A 164 3.87 -8.31 15.54
CA LEU A 164 3.42 -9.48 14.78
C LEU A 164 4.22 -9.68 13.49
N CYS A 165 4.51 -8.59 12.77
CA CYS A 165 5.33 -8.64 11.57
C CYS A 165 6.78 -9.03 11.90
N LYS A 166 7.35 -8.56 13.01
CA LYS A 166 8.72 -8.94 13.44
C LYS A 166 8.80 -10.43 13.75
N GLU A 167 7.83 -10.96 14.50
CA GLU A 167 7.75 -12.39 14.84
C GLU A 167 7.77 -13.30 13.60
N GLU A 168 7.07 -12.90 12.54
CA GLU A 168 6.97 -13.70 11.30
C GLU A 168 8.10 -13.45 10.30
N GLY A 169 9.05 -12.55 10.62
CA GLY A 169 10.11 -12.11 9.70
C GLY A 169 9.59 -11.28 8.53
N LEU A 170 8.46 -10.60 8.72
CA LEU A 170 7.76 -9.78 7.73
C LEU A 170 7.74 -8.29 8.13
N TYR A 171 8.78 -7.83 8.81
CA TYR A 171 8.95 -6.43 9.18
C TYR A 171 9.97 -5.76 8.26
N SER A 172 9.52 -4.77 7.49
CA SER A 172 10.37 -4.07 6.51
C SER A 172 11.56 -3.36 7.18
N PRO A 173 12.77 -3.42 6.59
CA PRO A 173 13.97 -2.77 7.14
C PRO A 173 13.83 -1.24 7.20
N ILE A 174 12.97 -0.64 6.37
CA ILE A 174 12.78 0.81 6.33
C ILE A 174 12.32 1.38 7.68
N TYR A 175 11.63 0.57 8.49
CA TYR A 175 11.11 1.02 9.77
C TYR A 175 12.18 1.34 10.82
N SER A 176 13.45 1.04 10.53
CA SER A 176 14.59 1.51 11.33
C SER A 176 14.83 3.02 11.22
N TYR A 177 14.36 3.67 10.15
CA TYR A 177 14.58 5.10 9.90
C TYR A 177 13.33 5.87 9.43
N THR A 178 12.22 5.19 9.12
CA THR A 178 10.93 5.83 8.83
C THR A 178 9.79 5.22 9.64
N LYS A 179 8.77 6.04 9.97
CA LYS A 179 7.56 5.55 10.65
C LYS A 179 6.49 5.03 9.69
N ARG A 180 6.58 5.37 8.40
CA ARG A 180 5.56 5.05 7.39
C ARG A 180 6.19 4.59 6.08
N GLY A 181 5.68 3.49 5.54
CA GLY A 181 5.98 3.11 4.16
C GLY A 181 5.36 4.10 3.17
N GLY A 182 6.06 4.36 2.07
CA GLY A 182 5.60 5.28 1.03
C GLY A 182 6.61 5.42 -0.09
N CYS A 183 6.25 6.25 -1.08
CA CYS A 183 7.14 6.48 -2.22
C CYS A 183 8.44 7.14 -1.75
N PHE A 184 9.56 6.76 -2.35
CA PHE A 184 10.90 7.31 -2.08
C PHE A 184 10.94 8.84 -2.14
N PHE A 185 10.17 9.44 -3.07
CA PHE A 185 10.06 10.89 -3.24
C PHE A 185 8.74 11.45 -2.72
N CYS A 186 8.23 10.95 -1.59
CA CYS A 186 6.95 11.41 -1.08
C CYS A 186 7.06 12.88 -0.61
N PRO A 187 6.28 13.83 -1.18
CA PRO A 187 6.27 15.22 -0.71
C PRO A 187 5.65 15.36 0.69
N ASN A 188 5.06 14.30 1.22
CA ASN A 188 4.48 14.26 2.55
C ASN A 188 5.37 13.49 3.56
N ALA A 189 6.61 13.17 3.17
CA ALA A 189 7.60 12.67 4.12
C ALA A 189 7.83 13.74 5.21
N SER A 190 7.95 13.28 6.44
CA SER A 190 8.28 14.11 7.60
C SER A 190 9.76 14.47 7.59
N GLU A 191 10.14 15.56 8.26
CA GLU A 191 11.54 16.00 8.33
C GLU A 191 12.47 14.90 8.85
N SER A 192 12.02 14.13 9.85
CA SER A 192 12.76 12.99 10.40
C SER A 192 13.00 11.85 9.41
N GLU A 193 12.22 11.76 8.33
CA GLU A 193 12.39 10.77 7.27
C GLU A 193 13.36 11.24 6.17
N THR A 194 13.64 12.55 6.11
CA THR A 194 14.46 13.16 5.05
C THR A 194 15.83 13.64 5.52
N LEU A 195 16.00 13.85 6.84
CA LEU A 195 17.28 14.23 7.42
C LEU A 195 18.10 12.96 7.67
N SER A 196 19.21 12.81 6.95
CA SER A 196 20.25 11.85 7.30
C SER A 196 20.65 12.11 8.76
N GLN A 197 20.52 11.11 9.62
CA GLN A 197 21.22 11.12 10.91
C GLN A 197 22.71 11.00 10.59
N GLY A 198 23.35 12.14 10.35
CA GLY A 198 24.79 12.27 10.20
C GLY A 198 25.50 12.20 11.54
#